data_AF-A0A3C0I1B8-F1
#
_entry.id   AF-A0A3C0I1B8-F1
#
_cell.length_a   1.000
_cell.length_b   1.000
_cell.length_c   1.000
_cell.angle_alpha   90.00
_cell.angle_beta   90.00
_cell.angle_gamma   90.00
#
_symmetry.space_group_name_H-M   'P 1'
#
loop_
_entity.id
_entity.type
_entity.pdbx_description
1 polymer ?
#
loop_
_entity_poly.entity_id
_entity_poly.type
_entity_poly.pdbx_seq_one_letter_code
_entity_poly.pdbx_strand_id
1 'polypeptide(L)' 'MIPVQQLNRVPHSDSVRHEAIQILINSLDLTKVSFFIRDNLSNQTDYLEMKEKLFGDKTVSEIYNEIKTFYNA' A
#
# COMPACT_ATOMS: atom_id res chain seq x y z
N MET A 1 14.22 14.17 23.25
CA MET A 1 12.88 14.39 22.66
C MET A 1 13.08 14.81 21.21
N ILE A 2 12.63 13.99 20.25
CA ILE A 2 12.73 14.32 18.81
C ILE A 2 11.52 15.22 18.46
N PRO A 3 11.72 16.40 17.83
CA PRO A 3 10.62 17.32 17.53
C PRO A 3 9.65 16.74 16.51
N VAL A 4 8.35 16.98 16.73
CA VAL A 4 7.16 16.50 15.98
C VAL A 4 7.12 16.95 14.50
N GLN A 5 8.11 17.70 14.03
CA GLN A 5 8.18 18.27 12.68
C GLN A 5 8.47 17.25 11.56
N GLN A 6 8.70 15.97 11.88
CA GLN A 6 8.97 14.93 10.88
C GLN A 6 7.71 14.24 10.32
N LEU A 7 6.51 14.54 10.84
CA LEU A 7 5.27 13.85 10.41
C LEU A 7 4.71 14.31 9.05
N ASN A 8 5.36 15.27 8.37
CA ASN A 8 4.88 15.88 7.11
C ASN A 8 5.60 15.38 5.84
N ARG A 9 6.36 14.28 5.90
CA ARG A 9 7.05 13.75 4.73
C ARG A 9 6.90 12.24 4.61
N VAL A 10 5.67 11.73 4.65
CA VAL A 10 5.42 10.40 4.08
C VAL A 10 5.68 10.54 2.57
N PRO A 11 6.70 9.87 2.01
CA PRO A 11 6.99 9.98 0.59
C PRO A 11 5.81 9.46 -0.23
N HIS A 12 5.55 10.10 -1.37
CA HIS A 12 4.52 9.62 -2.28
C HIS A 12 4.80 8.17 -2.69
N SER A 13 3.76 7.34 -2.71
CA SER A 13 3.85 5.90 -3.01
C SER A 13 4.56 5.64 -4.34
N ASP A 14 4.38 6.52 -5.33
CA ASP A 14 5.00 6.40 -6.64
C ASP A 14 6.50 6.64 -6.59
N SER A 15 6.95 7.59 -5.76
CA SER A 15 8.37 7.85 -5.53
C SER A 15 9.06 6.67 -4.85
N VAL A 16 8.42 6.09 -3.81
CA VAL A 16 8.93 4.89 -3.12
C VAL A 16 9.00 3.70 -4.06
N ARG A 17 7.95 3.48 -4.87
CA ARG A 17 7.90 2.39 -5.84
C ARG A 17 8.99 2.53 -6.90
N HIS A 18 9.19 3.74 -7.41
CA HIS A 18 10.22 4.02 -8.40
C HIS A 18 11.62 3.72 -7.85
N GLU A 19 11.93 4.22 -6.65
CA GLU A 19 13.21 3.98 -5.97
C GLU A 19 13.45 2.48 -5.74
N ALA A 20 12.45 1.76 -5.24
CA ALA A 20 12.55 0.31 -5.02
C ALA A 20 12.85 -0.46 -6.31
N ILE A 21 12.19 -0.11 -7.43
CA ILE A 21 12.46 -0.74 -8.73
C ILE A 21 13.89 -0.44 -9.20
N GLN A 22 14.39 0.79 -9.03
CA GLN A 22 15.76 1.14 -9.40
C GLN A 22 16.80 0.35 -8.59
N ILE A 23 16.58 0.19 -7.29
CA ILE A 23 17.44 -0.64 -6.43
C ILE A 23 17.46 -2.10 -6.90
N LEU A 24 16.29 -2.64 -7.27
CA LEU A 24 16.20 -3.99 -7.82
C LEU A 24 16.96 -4.11 -9.15
N ILE A 25 16.84 -3.14 -10.06
CA ILE A 25 17.53 -3.16 -11.36
C ILE A 25 19.04 -3.15 -11.17
N ASN A 26 19.53 -2.30 -10.26
CA ASN A 26 20.95 -2.18 -9.95
C ASN A 26 21.55 -3.42 -9.28
N SER A 27 20.72 -4.26 -8.64
CA SER A 27 21.19 -5.45 -7.91
C SER A 27 21.04 -6.76 -8.66
N LEU A 28 20.07 -6.89 -9.58
CA LEU A 28 19.67 -8.18 -10.17
C LEU A 28 19.68 -8.23 -11.70
N ASP A 29 19.95 -7.12 -12.39
CA ASP A 29 19.77 -6.90 -13.83
C ASP A 29 18.29 -6.79 -14.26
N LEU A 30 18.07 -6.01 -15.32
CA LEU A 30 16.74 -5.66 -15.83
C LEU A 30 15.85 -6.88 -16.12
N THR A 31 16.42 -7.97 -16.66
CA THR A 31 15.69 -9.19 -17.00
C THR A 31 15.17 -9.92 -15.76
N LYS A 32 15.96 -10.02 -14.69
CA LYS A 32 15.50 -10.70 -13.47
C LYS A 32 14.44 -9.88 -12.74
N VAL A 33 14.59 -8.55 -12.77
CA VAL A 33 13.61 -7.64 -12.20
C VAL A 33 12.28 -7.67 -12.95
N SER A 34 12.29 -7.77 -14.29
CA SER A 34 11.04 -7.87 -15.04
C SER A 34 10.28 -9.16 -14.73
N PHE A 35 10.96 -10.30 -14.58
CA PHE A 35 10.35 -11.55 -14.09
C PHE A 35 9.83 -11.41 -12.65
N PHE A 36 10.62 -10.84 -11.75
CA PHE A 36 10.21 -10.62 -10.36
C PHE A 36 8.95 -9.74 -10.25
N ILE A 37 8.92 -8.61 -10.97
CA ILE A 37 7.77 -7.71 -11.00
C ILE A 37 6.56 -8.46 -11.55
N ARG A 38 6.69 -9.17 -12.68
CA ARG A 38 5.59 -9.94 -13.26
C ARG A 38 5.05 -10.97 -12.26
N ASP A 39 5.91 -11.75 -11.62
CA ASP A 39 5.46 -12.91 -10.86
C ASP A 39 4.98 -12.54 -9.44
N ASN A 40 5.44 -11.40 -8.89
CA ASN A 40 5.18 -11.05 -7.49
C ASN A 40 4.44 -9.71 -7.31
N LEU A 41 4.65 -8.74 -8.21
CA LEU A 41 4.14 -7.37 -8.06
C LEU A 41 3.08 -7.00 -9.10
N SER A 42 2.91 -7.80 -10.16
CA SER A 42 1.88 -7.62 -11.18
C SER A 42 0.55 -8.25 -10.82
N ASN A 43 0.48 -8.91 -9.65
CA ASN A 43 -0.79 -9.23 -9.03
C ASN A 43 -1.55 -7.92 -8.87
N GLN A 44 -2.55 -7.70 -9.73
CA GLN A 44 -3.65 -6.82 -9.41
C GLN A 44 -4.13 -7.32 -8.06
N THR A 45 -3.83 -6.58 -6.98
CA THR A 45 -4.44 -6.85 -5.69
C THR A 45 -5.92 -6.89 -6.00
N ASP A 46 -6.52 -8.07 -5.92
CA ASP A 46 -7.91 -8.23 -6.32
C ASP A 46 -8.68 -7.38 -5.33
N TYR A 47 -9.06 -6.19 -5.79
CA TYR A 47 -9.70 -5.18 -4.98
C TYR A 47 -10.98 -5.77 -4.37
N LEU A 48 -11.62 -6.69 -5.09
CA LEU A 48 -12.80 -7.39 -4.64
C LEU A 48 -12.45 -8.39 -3.53
N GLU A 49 -11.40 -9.20 -3.70
CA GLU A 49 -10.91 -10.11 -2.65
C GLU A 49 -10.49 -9.35 -1.38
N MET A 50 -9.79 -8.22 -1.54
CA MET A 50 -9.35 -7.39 -0.43
C MET A 50 -10.53 -6.71 0.26
N LYS A 51 -11.49 -6.18 -0.49
CA LYS A 51 -12.72 -5.61 0.07
C LYS A 51 -13.50 -6.66 0.84
N GLU A 52 -13.62 -7.87 0.31
CA GLU A 52 -14.31 -8.97 0.96
C GLU A 52 -13.63 -9.37 2.27
N LYS A 53 -12.30 -9.52 2.27
CA LYS A 53 -11.52 -9.81 3.49
C LYS A 53 -11.64 -8.74 4.58
N LEU A 54 -11.76 -7.47 4.20
CA LEU A 54 -11.79 -6.35 5.15
C LEU A 54 -13.20 -6.02 5.64
N PHE A 55 -14.21 -6.22 4.80
CA PHE A 55 -15.56 -5.69 5.03
C PHE A 55 -16.69 -6.67 4.71
N GLY A 56 -16.41 -7.87 4.20
CA GLY A 56 -17.44 -8.84 3.79
C GLY A 56 -18.38 -9.25 4.93
N ASP A 57 -17.86 -9.31 6.15
CA ASP A 57 -18.64 -9.63 7.35
C ASP A 57 -19.32 -8.41 8.00
N LYS A 58 -19.17 -7.20 7.42
CA LYS A 58 -19.70 -5.96 7.98
C LYS A 58 -20.84 -5.40 7.14
N THR A 59 -21.89 -4.96 7.81
CA THR A 59 -22.93 -4.15 7.17
C THR A 59 -22.43 -2.73 6.91
N VAL A 60 -23.05 -2.06 5.93
CA VAL A 60 -22.76 -0.66 5.59
C VAL A 60 -22.90 0.25 6.81
N SER A 61 -23.86 -0.02 7.70
CA SER A 61 -24.08 0.75 8.92
C SER A 61 -22.94 0.60 9.92
N GLU A 62 -22.37 -0.59 10.07
CA GLU A 62 -21.24 -0.84 10.98
C GLU A 62 -19.98 -0.14 10.49
N ILE A 63 -19.68 -0.25 9.20
CA ILE A 63 -18.56 0.45 8.56
C ILE A 63 -18.71 1.97 8.73
N TYR A 64 -19.91 2.52 8.51
CA TYR A 64 -20.18 3.94 8.69
C TYR A 64 -19.94 4.40 10.14
N ASN A 65 -20.42 3.63 11.11
CA ASN A 65 -20.26 3.95 12.52
C ASN A 65 -18.79 3.86 12.97
N GLU A 66 -18.02 2.91 12.45
CA GLU A 66 -16.57 2.81 12.72
C GLU A 66 -15.81 4.02 12.19
N ILE A 67 -16.07 4.42 10.93
CA ILE A 67 -15.45 5.61 10.33
C ILE A 67 -15.82 6.86 11.11
N LYS A 68 -17.10 7.00 11.49
CA LYS A 68 -17.57 8.12 12.32
C LYS A 68 -16.90 8.13 13.68
N THR A 69 -16.71 6.97 14.32
CA THR A 69 -16.03 6.87 15.62
C THR A 69 -14.57 7.28 15.49
N PHE A 70 -13.86 6.81 14.46
CA PHE A 70 -12.48 7.18 14.18
C PHE A 70 -12.31 8.69 13.93
N TYR A 71 -13.24 9.32 13.22
CA TYR A 71 -13.18 10.76 12.92
C TYR A 71 -13.50 11.66 14.12
N ASN A 72 -14.26 11.16 15.09
CA ASN A 72 -14.64 11.89 16.30
C ASN A 72 -13.75 11.55 17.51
N ALA A 73 -12.71 10.73 17.32
CA ALA A 73 -11.70 10.38 18.33
C ALA A 73 -10.45 11.27 18.18
#